data_AF-A0A6L8IPX8-F1
#
_entry.id   AF-A0A6L8IPX8-F1
#
_cell.length_a   1.000
_cell.length_b   1.000
_cell.length_c   1.000
_cell.angle_alpha   90.00
_cell.angle_beta   90.00
_cell.angle_gamma   90.00
#
_symmetry.space_group_name_H-M   'P 1'
#
loop_
_entity.id
_entity.type
_entity.pdbx_description
1 polymer ?
#
loop_
_entity_poly.entity_id
_entity_poly.type
_entity_poly.pdbx_seq_one_letter_code
_entity_poly.pdbx_strand_id
1 'polypeptide(L)'
;MFNLLVSSNENDWNGEPFVLERSRCVSEYTDPEIAARFGELNAEQVRELCSLPCVFAYENQCAKDPKFGVLRSVKARAARDVRIEYSIMPCEQFATAPDLESMGRLLDIHGFEMNRAHWAVKDVDLARELALKGMTLPGWASAPRRSVDIERHTFDVALSFPGEHRSYVDRVAEELDYVLGAEACFYDRFYEAQLARPNLDVLLQEIYGERSGLVVVFVCGEYDAKLWCGIEWRKIRERGAAGIDREIMYVRLGEGEVAGMTRVDGYLDARERSPEEVARMIVERVRLGSGGVRGTGQVETERPSPGRGGEGVRTSLGGAALGEPRSADLMISGTVTDAMRQRFLTAAFDFIADNVENSAKALQAAHVGSVEYIASRIDATSFEATLFVGGRRRGHCGIWLTTGGEPGLGVGICYSAQGVGNRNAFNEMLTVGDDAGEMFLRATIGDWAGRMEDQLSAEAAAEYLWQRLKGPLG
;
A
#
# COMPACT_ATOMS: atom_id res chain seq x y z
N MET A 1 -12.05 -4.22 18.82
CA MET A 1 -12.06 -4.49 20.29
C MET A 1 -12.16 -3.22 21.14
N PHE A 2 -12.90 -3.29 22.24
CA PHE A 2 -12.95 -2.27 23.30
C PHE A 2 -13.10 -2.88 24.70
N ASN A 3 -12.78 -2.13 25.74
CA ASN A 3 -13.03 -2.51 27.13
C ASN A 3 -14.42 -2.04 27.58
N LEU A 4 -15.21 -2.94 28.16
CA LEU A 4 -16.44 -2.60 28.87
C LEU A 4 -16.22 -2.83 30.37
N LEU A 5 -16.31 -1.78 31.17
CA LEU A 5 -16.32 -1.87 32.62
C LEU A 5 -17.68 -1.47 33.13
N VAL A 6 -18.30 -2.34 33.93
CA VAL A 6 -19.62 -2.11 34.54
C VAL A 6 -19.44 -2.04 36.04
N SER A 7 -19.98 -0.98 36.67
CA SER A 7 -19.98 -0.83 38.13
C SER A 7 -21.39 -0.79 38.71
N SER A 8 -21.56 -1.46 39.87
CA SER A 8 -22.76 -1.35 40.70
C SER A 8 -22.81 -0.07 41.54
N ASN A 9 -21.71 0.70 41.58
CA ASN A 9 -21.58 1.89 42.39
C ASN A 9 -21.72 3.14 41.50
N GLU A 10 -22.78 3.90 41.74
CA GLU A 10 -23.08 5.11 41.00
C GLU A 10 -22.04 6.24 41.17
N ASN A 11 -21.15 6.12 42.17
CA ASN A 11 -20.09 7.08 42.46
C ASN A 11 -18.74 6.70 41.82
N ASP A 12 -18.67 5.58 41.12
CA ASP A 12 -17.49 5.22 40.35
C ASP A 12 -17.36 6.11 39.11
N TRP A 13 -16.18 6.07 38.48
CA TRP A 13 -15.81 6.91 37.34
C TRP A 13 -15.64 8.40 37.69
N ASN A 14 -15.35 8.70 38.96
CA ASN A 14 -15.13 10.05 39.50
C ASN A 14 -13.68 10.31 39.97
N GLY A 15 -12.72 9.51 39.47
CA GLY A 15 -11.28 9.73 39.66
C GLY A 15 -10.59 8.76 40.61
N GLU A 16 -11.35 8.02 41.42
CA GLU A 16 -10.80 6.94 42.25
C GLU A 16 -10.57 5.66 41.42
N PRO A 17 -9.46 4.93 41.63
CA PRO A 17 -9.21 3.70 40.91
C PRO A 17 -10.23 2.60 41.23
N PHE A 18 -10.68 1.92 40.19
CA PHE A 18 -11.67 0.86 40.28
C PHE A 18 -11.03 -0.44 40.76
N VAL A 19 -11.71 -1.19 41.63
CA VAL A 19 -11.21 -2.46 42.18
C VAL A 19 -12.26 -3.53 41.96
N LEU A 20 -11.84 -4.64 41.38
CA LEU A 20 -12.72 -5.75 41.02
C LEU A 20 -12.05 -7.08 41.36
N GLU A 21 -12.88 -8.09 41.68
CA GLU A 21 -12.42 -9.45 41.88
C GLU A 21 -11.79 -10.03 40.59
N ARG A 22 -10.69 -10.76 40.72
CA ARG A 22 -9.91 -11.29 39.60
C ARG A 22 -10.72 -12.19 38.67
N SER A 23 -11.66 -12.95 39.23
CA SER A 23 -12.56 -13.86 38.51
C SER A 23 -13.55 -13.16 37.58
N ARG A 24 -13.70 -11.84 37.73
CA ARG A 24 -14.60 -10.98 36.93
C ARG A 24 -13.86 -10.07 35.95
N CYS A 25 -12.54 -10.23 35.83
CA CYS A 25 -11.69 -9.41 34.99
C CYS A 25 -11.33 -10.16 33.70
N VAL A 26 -11.82 -9.69 32.56
CA VAL A 26 -11.51 -10.20 31.21
C VAL A 26 -11.86 -11.70 31.07
N SER A 27 -12.86 -12.14 31.82
CA SER A 27 -13.31 -13.54 31.91
C SER A 27 -14.83 -13.62 31.93
N GLU A 28 -15.49 -12.78 32.72
CA GLU A 28 -16.95 -12.65 32.71
C GLU A 28 -17.37 -11.88 31.45
N TYR A 29 -18.34 -12.41 30.71
CA TYR A 29 -18.92 -11.83 29.48
C TYR A 29 -17.91 -11.48 28.36
N THR A 30 -16.72 -12.07 28.41
CA THR A 30 -15.68 -11.98 27.37
C THR A 30 -15.67 -13.29 26.60
N ASP A 31 -15.52 -13.23 25.28
CA ASP A 31 -15.39 -14.43 24.45
C ASP A 31 -14.24 -15.33 24.95
N PRO A 32 -14.39 -16.67 24.99
CA PRO A 32 -13.36 -17.56 25.52
C PRO A 32 -11.97 -17.42 24.88
N GLU A 33 -11.88 -17.11 23.58
CA GLU A 33 -10.60 -16.92 22.89
C GLU A 33 -9.91 -15.63 23.34
N ILE A 34 -10.70 -14.56 23.50
CA ILE A 34 -10.23 -13.26 24.01
C ILE A 34 -9.83 -13.36 25.48
N ALA A 35 -10.62 -14.08 26.28
CA ALA A 35 -10.32 -14.34 27.68
C ALA A 35 -9.04 -15.17 27.83
N ALA A 36 -8.81 -16.16 26.96
CA ALA A 36 -7.54 -16.88 26.93
C ALA A 36 -6.37 -15.97 26.56
N ARG A 37 -6.57 -15.04 25.62
CA ARG A 37 -5.53 -14.10 25.16
C ARG A 37 -5.14 -13.05 26.20
N PHE A 38 -6.10 -12.49 26.93
CA PHE A 38 -5.88 -11.35 27.83
C PHE A 38 -6.02 -11.69 29.32
N GLY A 39 -6.53 -12.87 29.63
CA GLY A 39 -6.93 -13.25 30.97
C GLY A 39 -5.79 -13.39 31.97
N GLU A 40 -4.52 -13.50 31.56
CA GLU A 40 -3.38 -13.57 32.49
C GLU A 40 -2.99 -12.20 33.08
N LEU A 41 -3.34 -11.11 32.38
CA LEU A 41 -2.98 -9.73 32.73
C LEU A 41 -1.46 -9.53 32.93
N ASN A 42 -0.65 -10.16 32.07
CA ASN A 42 0.80 -9.91 32.03
C ASN A 42 1.13 -8.52 31.45
N ALA A 43 2.40 -8.11 31.50
CA ALA A 43 2.78 -6.75 31.12
C ALA A 43 2.47 -6.39 29.66
N GLU A 44 2.50 -7.36 28.74
CA GLU A 44 2.19 -7.14 27.33
C GLU A 44 0.68 -7.02 27.10
N GLN A 45 -0.08 -7.96 27.65
CA GLN A 45 -1.55 -7.95 27.63
C GLN A 45 -2.10 -6.66 28.25
N VAL A 46 -1.56 -6.22 29.39
CA VAL A 46 -1.98 -4.96 30.04
C VAL A 46 -1.68 -3.75 29.16
N ARG A 47 -0.53 -3.71 28.47
CA ARG A 47 -0.25 -2.62 27.52
C ARG A 47 -1.26 -2.57 26.40
N GLU A 48 -1.60 -3.73 25.84
CA GLU A 48 -2.61 -3.82 24.78
C GLU A 48 -3.99 -3.41 25.29
N LEU A 49 -4.45 -3.94 26.43
CA LEU A 49 -5.73 -3.58 27.04
C LEU A 49 -5.82 -2.08 27.38
N CYS A 50 -4.74 -1.47 27.89
CA CYS A 50 -4.69 -0.03 28.16
C CYS A 50 -4.72 0.84 26.91
N SER A 51 -4.42 0.24 25.76
CA SER A 51 -4.46 0.94 24.50
C SER A 51 -5.90 0.95 23.93
N LEU A 52 -6.72 -0.08 24.21
CA LEU A 52 -8.09 -0.15 23.73
C LEU A 52 -8.98 0.98 24.27
N PRO A 53 -9.95 1.49 23.48
CA PRO A 53 -10.98 2.39 23.97
C PRO A 53 -11.80 1.72 25.09
N CYS A 54 -12.35 2.52 25.99
CA CYS A 54 -13.07 2.02 27.15
C CYS A 54 -14.44 2.69 27.33
N VAL A 55 -15.47 1.86 27.51
CA VAL A 55 -16.81 2.25 27.94
C VAL A 55 -16.92 1.95 29.44
N PHE A 56 -17.09 3.00 30.23
CA PHE A 56 -17.32 2.93 31.66
C PHE A 56 -18.81 3.06 31.93
N ALA A 57 -19.48 1.93 32.03
CA ALA A 57 -20.91 1.83 32.24
C ALA A 57 -21.25 1.61 33.72
N TYR A 58 -22.54 1.66 34.01
CA TYR A 58 -23.11 1.37 35.30
C TYR A 58 -24.08 0.21 35.17
N GLU A 59 -24.31 -0.51 36.26
CA GLU A 59 -25.40 -1.49 36.28
C GLU A 59 -26.75 -0.80 36.04
N ASN A 60 -27.70 -1.50 35.42
CA ASN A 60 -29.01 -0.97 35.03
C ASN A 60 -29.74 -0.26 36.19
N GLN A 61 -29.57 -0.76 37.41
CA GLN A 61 -30.17 -0.19 38.61
C GLN A 61 -29.66 1.22 38.98
N CYS A 62 -28.47 1.61 38.51
CA CYS A 62 -27.92 2.94 38.77
C CYS A 62 -28.53 4.02 37.89
N ALA A 63 -29.11 3.66 36.73
CA ALA A 63 -29.72 4.57 35.76
C ALA A 63 -28.85 5.79 35.40
N LYS A 64 -27.53 5.57 35.18
CA LYS A 64 -26.56 6.60 34.79
C LYS A 64 -26.00 6.33 33.40
N ASP A 65 -25.76 7.41 32.66
CA ASP A 65 -25.15 7.34 31.34
C ASP A 65 -23.71 6.82 31.43
N PRO A 66 -23.27 5.99 30.47
CA PRO A 66 -21.90 5.52 30.41
C PRO A 66 -20.94 6.68 30.10
N LYS A 67 -19.67 6.51 30.48
CA LYS A 67 -18.60 7.44 30.15
C LYS A 67 -17.59 6.80 29.21
N PHE A 68 -16.90 7.62 28.42
CA PHE A 68 -15.83 7.18 27.54
C PHE A 68 -14.45 7.45 28.15
N GLY A 69 -13.48 6.58 27.90
CA GLY A 69 -12.10 6.86 28.26
C GLY A 69 -11.11 5.75 27.96
N VAL A 70 -10.08 5.65 28.79
CA VAL A 70 -8.98 4.67 28.67
C VAL A 70 -8.56 4.12 30.02
N LEU A 71 -8.00 2.91 30.01
CA LEU A 71 -7.26 2.38 31.15
C LEU A 71 -5.84 2.97 31.14
N ARG A 72 -5.32 3.31 32.31
CA ARG A 72 -3.97 3.86 32.51
C ARG A 72 -3.03 2.83 33.09
N SER A 73 -3.50 2.07 34.06
CA SER A 73 -2.71 1.02 34.70
C SER A 73 -3.63 -0.06 35.24
N VAL A 74 -3.22 -1.31 35.08
CA VAL A 74 -3.88 -2.47 35.65
C VAL A 74 -2.86 -3.20 36.52
N LYS A 75 -3.20 -3.39 37.79
CA LYS A 75 -2.35 -4.08 38.77
C LYS A 75 -3.16 -5.17 39.45
N ALA A 76 -2.86 -6.42 39.12
CA ALA A 76 -3.35 -7.57 39.88
C ALA A 76 -2.65 -7.60 41.25
N ARG A 77 -3.41 -7.42 42.33
CA ARG A 77 -2.90 -7.50 43.72
C ARG A 77 -3.22 -8.88 44.27
N ALA A 78 -2.19 -9.72 44.37
CA ALA A 78 -2.34 -11.15 44.69
C ALA A 78 -3.33 -11.86 43.74
N ALA A 79 -3.72 -13.09 44.04
CA ALA A 79 -4.66 -13.85 43.21
C ALA A 79 -6.14 -13.42 43.37
N ARG A 80 -6.44 -12.32 44.07
CA ARG A 80 -7.81 -11.99 44.51
C ARG A 80 -8.42 -10.80 43.80
N ASP A 81 -7.74 -9.65 43.75
CA ASP A 81 -8.32 -8.40 43.27
C ASP A 81 -7.43 -7.73 42.20
N VAL A 82 -8.06 -7.02 41.27
CA VAL A 82 -7.41 -6.21 40.24
C VAL A 82 -7.76 -4.75 40.50
N ARG A 83 -6.73 -3.90 40.58
CA ARG A 83 -6.87 -2.46 40.68
C ARG A 83 -6.62 -1.82 39.31
N ILE A 84 -7.55 -0.99 38.87
CA ILE A 84 -7.57 -0.36 37.57
C ILE A 84 -7.57 1.16 37.75
N GLU A 85 -6.49 1.81 37.30
CA GLU A 85 -6.41 3.25 37.13
C GLU A 85 -6.90 3.60 35.72
N TYR A 86 -7.74 4.62 35.59
CA TYR A 86 -8.35 5.02 34.32
C TYR A 86 -8.35 6.54 34.16
N SER A 87 -8.69 6.99 32.95
CA SER A 87 -8.99 8.39 32.69
C SER A 87 -10.24 8.49 31.83
N ILE A 88 -11.19 9.29 32.29
CA ILE A 88 -12.35 9.67 31.49
C ILE A 88 -11.89 10.71 30.46
N MET A 89 -12.23 10.47 29.21
CA MET A 89 -11.89 11.34 28.09
C MET A 89 -13.13 12.16 27.73
N PRO A 90 -13.00 13.49 27.53
CA PRO A 90 -14.11 14.30 27.06
C PRO A 90 -14.58 13.81 25.68
N CYS A 91 -15.87 13.56 25.55
CA CYS A 91 -16.52 13.25 24.29
C CYS A 91 -17.82 14.06 24.26
N GLU A 92 -17.95 14.99 23.31
CA GLU A 92 -19.05 15.97 23.29
C GLU A 92 -20.43 15.30 23.13
N GLN A 93 -20.48 14.17 22.43
CA GLN A 93 -21.69 13.37 22.20
C GLN A 93 -21.36 11.89 22.35
N PHE A 94 -21.37 11.40 23.60
CA PHE A 94 -21.24 9.98 23.90
C PHE A 94 -22.60 9.35 24.19
N ALA A 95 -22.66 8.02 24.14
CA ALA A 95 -23.89 7.26 24.33
C ALA A 95 -24.55 7.54 25.69
N THR A 96 -25.88 7.65 25.68
CA THR A 96 -26.70 7.61 26.90
C THR A 96 -26.96 6.16 27.34
N ALA A 97 -27.50 5.96 28.54
CA ALA A 97 -27.91 4.62 28.98
C ALA A 97 -28.94 3.95 28.05
N PRO A 98 -29.99 4.64 27.56
CA PRO A 98 -30.89 4.11 26.54
C PRO A 98 -30.19 3.80 25.21
N ASP A 99 -29.22 4.62 24.79
CA ASP A 99 -28.46 4.34 23.57
C ASP A 99 -27.69 3.03 23.70
N LEU A 100 -26.97 2.84 24.81
CA LEU A 100 -26.20 1.63 25.10
C LEU A 100 -27.09 0.39 25.17
N GLU A 101 -28.28 0.50 25.78
CA GLU A 101 -29.28 -0.57 25.79
C GLU A 101 -29.74 -0.92 24.36
N SER A 102 -30.06 0.09 23.55
CA SER A 102 -30.49 -0.10 22.15
C SER A 102 -29.39 -0.71 21.27
N MET A 103 -28.13 -0.40 21.57
CA MET A 103 -26.95 -0.87 20.86
C MET A 103 -26.41 -2.19 21.43
N GLY A 104 -26.98 -2.73 22.51
CA GLY A 104 -26.40 -3.84 23.26
C GLY A 104 -26.02 -5.04 22.37
N ARG A 105 -26.95 -5.50 21.52
CA ARG A 105 -26.67 -6.60 20.57
C ARG A 105 -25.53 -6.27 19.59
N LEU A 106 -25.45 -5.02 19.11
CA LEU A 106 -24.41 -4.59 18.17
C LEU A 106 -23.03 -4.55 18.84
N LEU A 107 -22.99 -4.15 20.10
CA LEU A 107 -21.79 -4.07 20.93
C LEU A 107 -21.42 -5.39 21.63
N ASP A 108 -22.09 -6.48 21.27
CA ASP A 108 -21.94 -7.80 21.89
C ASP A 108 -22.20 -7.80 23.41
N ILE A 109 -23.10 -6.92 23.85
CA ILE A 109 -23.58 -6.80 25.23
C ILE A 109 -24.91 -7.53 25.33
N HIS A 110 -24.93 -8.64 26.07
CA HIS A 110 -26.08 -9.54 26.08
C HIS A 110 -26.76 -9.61 27.46
N GLY A 111 -28.09 -9.67 27.44
CA GLY A 111 -28.91 -10.13 28.57
C GLY A 111 -28.60 -9.46 29.92
N PHE A 112 -28.13 -10.26 30.88
CA PHE A 112 -27.88 -9.84 32.27
C PHE A 112 -26.53 -9.18 32.51
N GLU A 113 -25.72 -8.95 31.47
CA GLU A 113 -24.36 -8.39 31.58
C GLU A 113 -24.34 -7.03 32.30
N MET A 114 -25.35 -6.19 32.07
CA MET A 114 -25.51 -4.89 32.72
C MET A 114 -26.13 -4.97 34.13
N ASN A 115 -26.32 -6.15 34.71
CA ASN A 115 -26.78 -6.32 36.10
C ASN A 115 -25.66 -6.78 37.04
N ARG A 116 -24.46 -6.94 36.46
CA ARG A 116 -23.21 -7.51 36.98
C ARG A 116 -22.03 -6.55 37.01
N ALA A 117 -21.47 -6.14 38.14
CA ALA A 117 -20.18 -5.45 38.12
C ALA A 117 -19.06 -6.38 37.61
N HIS A 118 -18.42 -6.00 36.50
CA HIS A 118 -17.40 -6.80 35.81
C HIS A 118 -16.54 -5.95 34.86
N TRP A 119 -15.47 -6.55 34.31
CA TRP A 119 -14.71 -6.01 33.18
C TRP A 119 -14.68 -7.05 32.06
N ALA A 120 -15.25 -6.69 30.90
CA ALA A 120 -15.23 -7.49 29.69
C ALA A 120 -14.42 -6.83 28.56
N VAL A 121 -13.88 -7.65 27.67
CA VAL A 121 -13.28 -7.19 26.40
C VAL A 121 -14.18 -7.67 25.27
N LYS A 122 -14.66 -6.72 24.47
CA LYS A 122 -15.59 -6.99 23.37
C LYS A 122 -14.88 -6.87 22.04
N ASP A 123 -15.05 -7.85 21.16
CA ASP A 123 -14.52 -7.79 19.81
C ASP A 123 -15.52 -7.18 18.83
N VAL A 124 -15.82 -5.91 19.11
CA VAL A 124 -16.61 -5.05 18.24
C VAL A 124 -15.81 -3.79 17.96
N ASP A 125 -16.03 -3.22 16.77
CA ASP A 125 -15.57 -1.89 16.44
C ASP A 125 -16.51 -0.85 17.08
N LEU A 126 -16.19 -0.47 18.32
CA LEU A 126 -16.96 0.50 19.08
C LEU A 126 -17.13 1.84 18.34
N ALA A 127 -16.09 2.27 17.62
CA ALA A 127 -16.11 3.54 16.93
C ALA A 127 -17.13 3.54 15.79
N ARG A 128 -17.12 2.48 14.98
CA ARG A 128 -18.08 2.27 13.90
C ARG A 128 -19.51 2.22 14.42
N GLU A 129 -19.78 1.43 15.45
CA GLU A 129 -21.14 1.28 15.98
C GLU A 129 -21.69 2.59 16.55
N LEU A 130 -20.84 3.39 17.21
CA LEU A 130 -21.20 4.73 17.68
C LEU A 130 -21.41 5.72 16.53
N ALA A 131 -20.57 5.67 15.48
CA ALA A 131 -20.70 6.53 14.32
C ALA A 131 -22.03 6.35 13.58
N LEU A 132 -22.57 5.12 13.52
CA LEU A 132 -23.90 4.83 12.97
C LEU A 132 -25.05 5.53 13.72
N LYS A 133 -24.82 5.94 14.97
CA LYS A 133 -25.75 6.72 15.79
C LYS A 133 -25.44 8.22 15.79
N GLY A 134 -24.48 8.65 14.97
CA GLY A 134 -24.01 10.04 14.91
C GLY A 134 -23.09 10.44 16.06
N MET A 135 -22.58 9.48 16.84
CA MET A 135 -21.65 9.72 17.94
C MET A 135 -20.21 9.54 17.46
N THR A 136 -19.34 10.50 17.73
CA THR A 136 -17.95 10.47 17.24
C THR A 136 -16.96 10.31 18.38
N LEU A 137 -16.08 9.31 18.27
CA LEU A 137 -14.95 9.15 19.18
C LEU A 137 -13.74 9.99 18.73
N PRO A 138 -12.82 10.33 19.65
CA PRO A 138 -11.55 10.96 19.28
C PRO A 138 -10.77 10.11 18.27
N GLY A 139 -10.03 10.73 17.34
CA GLY A 139 -9.39 10.02 16.21
C GLY A 139 -8.51 8.81 16.58
N TRP A 140 -7.83 8.83 17.74
CA TRP A 140 -7.04 7.69 18.23
C TRP A 140 -7.89 6.48 18.66
N ALA A 141 -9.14 6.70 19.05
CA ALA A 141 -10.11 5.70 19.46
C ALA A 141 -11.07 5.32 18.33
N SER A 142 -11.18 6.18 17.32
CA SER A 142 -12.06 6.01 16.17
C SER A 142 -11.41 5.23 15.02
N ALA A 143 -10.08 5.07 15.04
CA ALA A 143 -9.38 4.25 14.08
C ALA A 143 -9.51 2.77 14.50
N PRO A 144 -9.98 1.86 13.62
CA PRO A 144 -9.85 0.44 13.87
C PRO A 144 -8.38 0.15 14.14
N ARG A 145 -8.08 -0.38 15.34
CA ARG A 145 -6.73 -0.75 15.76
C ARG A 145 -6.27 -1.94 14.93
N ARG A 146 -5.77 -1.66 13.74
CA ARG A 146 -5.12 -2.61 12.85
C ARG A 146 -3.85 -3.05 13.56
N SER A 147 -3.79 -4.31 13.94
CA SER A 147 -2.67 -4.89 14.69
C SER A 147 -1.62 -5.51 13.79
N VAL A 148 -1.89 -5.54 12.48
CA VAL A 148 -1.02 -6.16 11.48
C VAL A 148 0.18 -5.31 11.10
N ASP A 149 1.32 -5.98 10.97
CA ASP A 149 2.54 -5.46 10.37
C ASP A 149 2.42 -5.56 8.83
N ILE A 150 2.32 -4.41 8.16
CA ILE A 150 2.12 -4.35 6.71
C ILE A 150 3.34 -4.83 5.92
N GLU A 151 4.50 -5.08 6.55
CA GLU A 151 5.64 -5.74 5.89
C GLU A 151 5.40 -7.23 5.64
N ARG A 152 4.53 -7.86 6.43
CA ARG A 152 4.34 -9.33 6.42
C ARG A 152 2.90 -9.75 6.16
N HIS A 153 1.96 -8.84 6.34
CA HIS A 153 0.55 -9.11 6.15
C HIS A 153 0.18 -9.28 4.68
N THR A 154 -0.85 -10.09 4.43
CA THR A 154 -1.47 -10.30 3.12
C THR A 154 -2.90 -9.81 3.18
N PHE A 155 -3.28 -8.98 2.21
CA PHE A 155 -4.59 -8.37 2.13
C PHE A 155 -5.50 -9.12 1.16
N ASP A 156 -6.79 -9.13 1.44
CA ASP A 156 -7.80 -9.63 0.51
C ASP A 156 -7.98 -8.68 -0.66
N VAL A 157 -7.92 -7.36 -0.38
CA VAL A 157 -8.06 -6.30 -1.37
C VAL A 157 -7.13 -5.12 -1.10
N ALA A 158 -6.61 -4.49 -2.14
CA ALA A 158 -5.84 -3.25 -2.06
C ALA A 158 -6.39 -2.17 -3.00
N LEU A 159 -6.46 -0.93 -2.51
CA LEU A 159 -7.02 0.20 -3.26
C LEU A 159 -5.92 1.14 -3.77
N SER A 160 -5.74 1.20 -5.08
CA SER A 160 -4.82 2.12 -5.76
C SER A 160 -5.61 3.24 -6.43
N PHE A 161 -5.32 4.50 -6.10
CA PHE A 161 -6.09 5.65 -6.55
C PHE A 161 -5.25 6.94 -6.53
N PRO A 162 -5.63 7.98 -7.30
CA PRO A 162 -4.98 9.27 -7.22
C PRO A 162 -5.52 10.04 -6.01
N GLY A 163 -4.63 10.70 -5.27
CA GLY A 163 -4.97 11.34 -3.99
C GLY A 163 -6.06 12.43 -4.05
N GLU A 164 -6.37 12.96 -5.23
CA GLU A 164 -7.45 13.94 -5.46
C GLU A 164 -8.86 13.36 -5.33
N HIS A 165 -9.02 12.06 -5.54
CA HIS A 165 -10.31 11.37 -5.40
C HIS A 165 -10.47 10.67 -4.04
N ARG A 166 -9.64 11.05 -3.07
CA ARG A 166 -9.60 10.46 -1.74
C ARG A 166 -10.94 10.44 -1.02
N SER A 167 -11.74 11.51 -1.12
CA SER A 167 -13.05 11.58 -0.46
C SER A 167 -14.03 10.50 -0.93
N TYR A 168 -13.92 10.05 -2.18
CA TYR A 168 -14.70 8.94 -2.71
C TYR A 168 -14.16 7.59 -2.22
N VAL A 169 -12.83 7.42 -2.29
CA VAL A 169 -12.16 6.16 -1.94
C VAL A 169 -12.18 5.91 -0.43
N ASP A 170 -12.14 6.95 0.41
CA ASP A 170 -12.36 6.88 1.86
C ASP A 170 -13.65 6.10 2.16
N ARG A 171 -14.77 6.49 1.53
CA ARG A 171 -16.08 5.86 1.73
C ARG A 171 -16.12 4.43 1.21
N VAL A 172 -15.46 4.15 0.08
CA VAL A 172 -15.34 2.76 -0.42
C VAL A 172 -14.52 1.92 0.55
N ALA A 173 -13.40 2.44 1.07
CA ALA A 173 -12.53 1.73 2.00
C ALA A 173 -13.25 1.46 3.33
N GLU A 174 -14.03 2.41 3.85
CA GLU A 174 -14.86 2.25 5.05
C GLU A 174 -15.89 1.13 4.88
N GLU A 175 -16.59 1.07 3.74
CA GLU A 175 -17.54 0.00 3.45
C GLU A 175 -16.86 -1.37 3.24
N LEU A 176 -15.67 -1.40 2.65
CA LEU A 176 -14.89 -2.63 2.52
C LEU A 176 -14.42 -3.14 3.87
N ASP A 177 -13.91 -2.26 4.72
CA ASP A 177 -13.54 -2.55 6.11
C ASP A 177 -14.77 -3.04 6.90
N TYR A 178 -15.94 -2.44 6.64
CA TYR A 178 -17.21 -2.84 7.25
C TYR A 178 -17.58 -4.30 6.95
N VAL A 179 -17.45 -4.70 5.67
CA VAL A 179 -17.98 -5.97 5.15
C VAL A 179 -16.96 -7.11 5.18
N LEU A 180 -15.68 -6.82 4.92
CA LEU A 180 -14.60 -7.82 4.87
C LEU A 180 -13.89 -7.99 6.22
N GLY A 181 -14.03 -7.00 7.11
CA GLY A 181 -13.37 -6.97 8.41
C GLY A 181 -12.11 -6.13 8.41
N ALA A 182 -11.72 -5.70 9.61
CA ALA A 182 -10.46 -4.99 9.82
C ALA A 182 -9.30 -5.84 9.31
N GLU A 183 -8.29 -5.20 8.71
CA GLU A 183 -7.06 -5.84 8.19
C GLU A 183 -7.20 -6.55 6.84
N ALA A 184 -8.40 -6.71 6.30
CA ALA A 184 -8.62 -7.32 4.98
C ALA A 184 -8.30 -6.36 3.81
N CYS A 185 -8.52 -5.05 4.00
CA CYS A 185 -8.33 -4.02 2.98
C CYS A 185 -7.07 -3.18 3.22
N PHE A 186 -6.17 -3.14 2.24
CA PHE A 186 -5.08 -2.17 2.18
C PHE A 186 -5.57 -0.84 1.60
N TYR A 187 -5.50 0.21 2.42
CA TYR A 187 -5.76 1.60 2.07
C TYR A 187 -4.76 2.48 2.84
N ASP A 188 -4.25 3.55 2.23
CA ASP A 188 -3.10 4.28 2.79
C ASP A 188 -3.35 4.86 4.19
N ARG A 189 -4.52 5.49 4.41
CA ARG A 189 -4.88 6.09 5.70
C ARG A 189 -5.05 5.10 6.83
N PHE A 190 -5.28 3.85 6.48
CA PHE A 190 -5.40 2.79 7.48
C PHE A 190 -4.05 2.45 8.12
N TYR A 191 -2.93 2.77 7.47
CA TYR A 191 -1.59 2.35 7.88
C TYR A 191 -0.56 3.49 7.87
N GLU A 192 -0.98 4.76 8.00
CA GLU A 192 -0.12 5.95 7.85
C GLU A 192 1.17 5.87 8.66
N ALA A 193 1.10 5.40 9.91
CA ALA A 193 2.26 5.27 10.78
C ALA A 193 3.29 4.25 10.26
N GLN A 194 2.83 3.16 9.62
CA GLN A 194 3.70 2.14 9.03
C GLN A 194 4.21 2.53 7.65
N LEU A 195 3.47 3.39 6.93
CA LEU A 195 3.86 3.93 5.62
C LEU A 195 4.83 5.12 5.70
N ALA A 196 4.93 5.78 6.86
CA ALA A 196 5.86 6.89 7.10
C ALA A 196 7.31 6.41 7.24
N ARG A 197 7.90 5.92 6.13
CA ARG A 197 9.22 5.28 6.10
C ARG A 197 9.98 5.55 4.78
N PRO A 198 11.31 5.36 4.77
CA PRO A 198 12.08 5.30 3.53
C PRO A 198 11.71 4.09 2.66
N ASN A 199 11.98 4.18 1.35
CA ASN A 199 11.76 3.11 0.37
C ASN A 199 10.31 2.59 0.33
N LEU A 200 9.37 3.52 0.50
CA LEU A 200 7.93 3.26 0.53
C LEU A 200 7.43 2.59 -0.77
N ASP A 201 8.04 2.94 -1.89
CA ASP A 201 7.80 2.38 -3.22
C ASP A 201 8.00 0.86 -3.27
N VAL A 202 9.06 0.33 -2.67
CA VAL A 202 9.36 -1.12 -2.62
C VAL A 202 8.28 -1.87 -1.83
N LEU A 203 7.91 -1.34 -0.66
CA LEU A 203 6.87 -1.95 0.17
C LEU A 203 5.52 -1.98 -0.57
N LEU A 204 5.18 -0.89 -1.24
CA LEU A 204 3.93 -0.80 -1.98
C LEU A 204 3.94 -1.71 -3.22
N GLN A 205 5.09 -1.84 -3.90
CA GLN A 205 5.28 -2.83 -4.96
C GLN A 205 4.96 -4.25 -4.51
N GLU A 206 5.44 -4.66 -3.32
CA GLU A 206 5.14 -5.98 -2.78
C GLU A 206 3.68 -6.14 -2.36
N ILE A 207 3.08 -5.11 -1.73
CA ILE A 207 1.68 -5.16 -1.29
C ILE A 207 0.76 -5.33 -2.49
N TYR A 208 0.87 -4.47 -3.51
CA TYR A 208 0.02 -4.56 -4.70
C TYR A 208 0.40 -5.72 -5.62
N GLY A 209 1.68 -6.06 -5.70
CA GLY A 209 2.18 -7.04 -6.67
C GLY A 209 2.18 -8.47 -6.17
N GLU A 210 2.26 -8.71 -4.86
CA GLU A 210 2.49 -10.05 -4.29
C GLU A 210 1.55 -10.37 -3.12
N ARG A 211 1.18 -9.38 -2.30
CA ARG A 211 0.49 -9.57 -1.02
C ARG A 211 -0.93 -9.01 -0.98
N SER A 212 -1.59 -8.97 -2.14
CA SER A 212 -3.01 -8.65 -2.27
C SER A 212 -3.72 -9.64 -3.19
N GLY A 213 -4.87 -10.16 -2.75
CA GLY A 213 -5.69 -11.07 -3.56
C GLY A 213 -6.43 -10.39 -4.71
N LEU A 214 -6.92 -9.17 -4.48
CA LEU A 214 -7.53 -8.30 -5.49
C LEU A 214 -6.92 -6.89 -5.42
N VAL A 215 -6.52 -6.34 -6.55
CA VAL A 215 -6.08 -4.95 -6.65
C VAL A 215 -7.15 -4.13 -7.39
N VAL A 216 -7.73 -3.16 -6.70
CA VAL A 216 -8.70 -2.23 -7.27
C VAL A 216 -7.96 -0.97 -7.69
N VAL A 217 -7.94 -0.69 -9.00
CA VAL A 217 -7.27 0.47 -9.58
C VAL A 217 -8.33 1.49 -9.99
N PHE A 218 -8.36 2.60 -9.27
CA PHE A 218 -9.23 3.72 -9.55
C PHE A 218 -8.57 4.66 -10.57
N VAL A 219 -9.16 4.78 -11.75
CA VAL A 219 -8.60 5.49 -12.90
C VAL A 219 -9.41 6.74 -13.26
N CYS A 220 -8.74 7.81 -13.68
CA CYS A 220 -9.36 9.05 -14.21
C CYS A 220 -8.55 9.57 -15.42
N GLY A 221 -9.08 10.52 -16.20
CA GLY A 221 -8.35 11.08 -17.35
C GLY A 221 -7.14 11.93 -16.98
N GLU A 222 -7.04 12.37 -15.71
CA GLU A 222 -5.91 13.12 -15.15
C GLU A 222 -4.96 12.22 -14.33
N TYR A 223 -5.22 10.91 -14.32
CA TYR A 223 -4.44 9.89 -13.59
C TYR A 223 -2.96 9.86 -13.99
N ASP A 224 -2.64 10.52 -15.11
CA ASP A 224 -1.35 10.53 -15.79
C ASP A 224 -0.27 11.44 -15.15
N ALA A 225 -0.52 12.04 -13.98
CA ALA A 225 0.35 13.12 -13.48
C ALA A 225 0.98 12.99 -12.09
N LYS A 226 0.46 12.22 -11.11
CA LYS A 226 0.83 12.53 -9.71
C LYS A 226 1.17 11.42 -8.72
N LEU A 227 0.83 10.16 -8.90
CA LEU A 227 1.40 9.11 -8.07
C LEU A 227 1.45 7.80 -8.87
N TRP A 228 2.56 7.07 -8.78
CA TRP A 228 2.71 5.66 -9.18
C TRP A 228 3.16 5.33 -10.61
N CYS A 229 4.02 6.16 -11.22
CA CYS A 229 4.94 5.65 -12.23
C CYS A 229 5.98 4.75 -11.56
N GLY A 230 5.69 3.45 -11.36
CA GLY A 230 6.75 2.52 -10.93
C GLY A 230 6.36 1.28 -10.13
N ILE A 231 5.10 1.05 -9.73
CA ILE A 231 4.72 -0.31 -9.32
C ILE A 231 4.41 -1.09 -10.58
N GLU A 232 5.46 -1.64 -11.18
CA GLU A 232 5.49 -2.30 -12.48
C GLU A 232 4.10 -2.72 -13.01
N TRP A 233 3.55 -1.87 -13.89
CA TRP A 233 2.56 -2.28 -14.90
C TRP A 233 2.99 -3.57 -15.62
N ARG A 234 4.29 -3.90 -15.61
CA ARG A 234 4.88 -5.16 -16.05
C ARG A 234 4.57 -6.34 -15.11
N LYS A 235 4.68 -6.24 -13.77
CA LYS A 235 4.31 -7.32 -12.83
C LYS A 235 2.80 -7.55 -12.76
N ILE A 236 2.01 -6.47 -12.77
CA ILE A 236 0.55 -6.52 -12.85
C ILE A 236 0.11 -7.16 -14.19
N ARG A 237 0.79 -6.88 -15.31
CA ARG A 237 0.56 -7.55 -16.61
C ARG A 237 1.19 -8.94 -16.74
N GLU A 238 2.30 -9.24 -16.07
CA GLU A 238 2.93 -10.57 -16.04
C GLU A 238 2.07 -11.58 -15.28
N ARG A 239 1.32 -11.12 -14.25
CA ARG A 239 0.25 -11.90 -13.61
C ARG A 239 -0.92 -12.18 -14.56
N GLY A 240 -1.36 -11.19 -15.35
CA GLY A 240 -2.35 -11.40 -16.41
C GLY A 240 -1.87 -12.37 -17.51
N ALA A 241 -0.61 -12.23 -17.95
CA ALA A 241 0.01 -13.10 -18.95
C ALA A 241 0.24 -14.55 -18.49
N ALA A 242 0.32 -14.79 -17.17
CA ALA A 242 0.36 -16.12 -16.57
C ALA A 242 -1.03 -16.81 -16.44
N GLY A 243 -2.12 -16.12 -16.84
CA GLY A 243 -3.47 -16.68 -16.89
C GLY A 243 -4.34 -16.37 -15.66
N ILE A 244 -4.06 -15.29 -14.91
CA ILE A 244 -4.82 -14.91 -13.72
C ILE A 244 -5.39 -13.48 -13.82
N ASP A 245 -6.21 -13.21 -14.84
CA ASP A 245 -6.92 -11.93 -15.05
C ASP A 245 -7.94 -11.57 -13.94
N ARG A 246 -8.12 -12.42 -12.93
CA ARG A 246 -9.13 -12.26 -11.87
C ARG A 246 -8.71 -11.31 -10.74
N GLU A 247 -7.42 -10.94 -10.69
CA GLU A 247 -6.80 -10.24 -9.56
C GLU A 247 -6.82 -8.71 -9.69
N ILE A 248 -7.33 -8.14 -10.79
CA ILE A 248 -7.38 -6.68 -11.00
C ILE A 248 -8.80 -6.22 -11.30
N MET A 249 -9.23 -5.13 -10.65
CA MET A 249 -10.51 -4.47 -10.91
C MET A 249 -10.31 -3.00 -11.24
N TYR A 250 -10.67 -2.58 -12.46
CA TYR A 250 -10.65 -1.17 -12.83
C TYR A 250 -11.94 -0.46 -12.41
N VAL A 251 -11.79 0.71 -11.78
CA VAL A 251 -12.90 1.58 -11.38
C VAL A 251 -12.67 2.98 -11.94
N ARG A 252 -13.55 3.45 -12.82
CA ARG A 252 -13.39 4.75 -13.49
C ARG A 252 -14.06 5.87 -12.69
N LEU A 253 -13.27 6.86 -12.27
CA LEU A 253 -13.71 8.01 -11.48
C LEU A 253 -13.97 9.28 -12.31
N GLY A 254 -13.48 9.36 -13.55
CA GLY A 254 -13.58 10.57 -14.39
C GLY A 254 -13.58 10.31 -15.90
N GLU A 255 -13.82 11.37 -16.68
CA GLU A 255 -13.69 11.39 -18.15
C GLU A 255 -12.21 11.38 -18.59
N GLY A 256 -11.95 10.99 -19.85
CA GLY A 256 -10.60 10.96 -20.45
C GLY A 256 -10.06 9.54 -20.73
N GLU A 257 -9.11 9.42 -21.67
CA GLU A 257 -8.42 8.15 -21.96
C GLU A 257 -7.42 7.82 -20.86
N VAL A 258 -7.45 6.57 -20.38
CA VAL A 258 -6.53 6.09 -19.34
C VAL A 258 -5.37 5.37 -20.02
N ALA A 259 -4.17 5.93 -19.94
CA ALA A 259 -2.97 5.30 -20.48
C ALA A 259 -2.76 3.91 -19.85
N GLY A 260 -2.71 2.87 -20.67
CA GLY A 260 -2.49 1.48 -20.24
C GLY A 260 -3.73 0.58 -20.21
N MET A 261 -4.94 1.13 -20.30
CA MET A 261 -6.15 0.34 -20.59
C MET A 261 -6.30 0.14 -22.10
N THR A 262 -6.54 -1.10 -22.53
CA THR A 262 -6.92 -1.40 -23.90
C THR A 262 -8.40 -1.09 -24.12
N ARG A 263 -8.83 -0.90 -25.38
CA ARG A 263 -10.27 -0.75 -25.74
C ARG A 263 -11.15 -1.96 -25.34
N VAL A 264 -10.55 -3.03 -24.83
CA VAL A 264 -11.18 -4.33 -24.56
C VAL A 264 -11.34 -4.60 -23.05
N ASP A 265 -10.73 -3.80 -22.18
CA ASP A 265 -10.76 -4.02 -20.73
C ASP A 265 -12.10 -3.59 -20.12
N GLY A 266 -12.70 -4.49 -19.34
CA GLY A 266 -13.92 -4.20 -18.57
C GLY A 266 -13.62 -3.36 -17.34
N TYR A 267 -14.33 -2.25 -17.16
CA TYR A 267 -14.21 -1.37 -15.99
C TYR A 267 -15.57 -1.12 -15.34
N LEU A 268 -15.55 -0.82 -14.05
CA LEU A 268 -16.70 -0.32 -13.32
C LEU A 268 -16.74 1.20 -13.41
N ASP A 269 -17.86 1.76 -13.85
CA ASP A 269 -18.04 3.22 -13.86
C ASP A 269 -18.52 3.71 -12.48
N ALA A 270 -17.66 4.41 -11.74
CA ALA A 270 -17.99 4.96 -10.43
C ALA A 270 -18.75 6.29 -10.49
N ARG A 271 -18.88 6.91 -11.68
CA ARG A 271 -19.60 8.19 -11.85
C ARG A 271 -21.11 8.02 -11.74
N GLU A 272 -21.58 6.82 -12.05
CA GLU A 272 -23.00 6.44 -11.99
C GLU A 272 -23.34 5.65 -10.71
N ARG A 273 -22.38 5.48 -9.80
CA ARG A 273 -22.51 4.60 -8.64
C ARG A 273 -22.05 5.26 -7.35
N SER A 274 -22.80 4.99 -6.30
CA SER A 274 -22.42 5.33 -4.94
C SER A 274 -21.18 4.53 -4.48
N PRO A 275 -20.38 5.05 -3.54
CA PRO A 275 -19.27 4.29 -2.93
C PRO A 275 -19.71 2.93 -2.38
N GLU A 276 -20.90 2.84 -1.80
CA GLU A 276 -21.48 1.61 -1.23
C GLU A 276 -21.81 0.57 -2.32
N GLU A 277 -22.22 1.02 -3.51
CA GLU A 277 -22.41 0.15 -4.68
C GLU A 277 -21.08 -0.40 -5.19
N VAL A 278 -20.07 0.46 -5.31
CA VAL A 278 -18.72 0.06 -5.73
C VAL A 278 -18.12 -0.93 -4.74
N ALA A 279 -18.21 -0.66 -3.44
CA ALA A 279 -17.73 -1.56 -2.38
C ALA A 279 -18.40 -2.94 -2.45
N ARG A 280 -19.73 -3.01 -2.63
CA ARG A 280 -20.44 -4.29 -2.80
C ARG A 280 -19.92 -5.12 -3.97
N MET A 281 -19.62 -4.47 -5.09
CA MET A 281 -19.08 -5.16 -6.29
C MET A 281 -17.64 -5.61 -6.10
N ILE A 282 -16.84 -4.86 -5.34
CA ILE A 282 -15.48 -5.28 -4.94
C ILE A 282 -15.56 -6.50 -4.01
N VAL A 283 -16.46 -6.51 -3.02
CA VAL A 283 -16.68 -7.68 -2.13
C VAL A 283 -17.08 -8.91 -2.92
N GLU A 284 -17.94 -8.76 -3.92
CA GLU A 284 -18.32 -9.86 -4.82
C GLU A 284 -17.08 -10.45 -5.52
N ARG A 285 -16.22 -9.60 -6.09
CA ARG A 285 -14.95 -10.01 -6.71
C ARG A 285 -14.03 -10.73 -5.73
N VAL A 286 -13.84 -10.18 -4.52
CA VAL A 286 -13.02 -10.79 -3.47
C VAL A 286 -13.51 -12.22 -3.18
N ARG A 287 -14.82 -12.39 -2.95
CA ARG A 287 -15.42 -13.70 -2.64
C ARG A 287 -15.31 -14.71 -3.79
N LEU A 288 -15.35 -14.25 -5.03
CA LEU A 288 -15.13 -15.09 -6.21
C LEU A 288 -13.67 -15.53 -6.37
N GLY A 289 -12.71 -14.72 -5.90
CA GLY A 289 -11.28 -15.04 -5.86
C GLY A 289 -10.93 -16.05 -4.74
N SER A 290 -11.51 -15.89 -3.54
CA SER A 290 -11.27 -16.78 -2.39
C SER A 290 -11.82 -18.22 -2.57
N GLY A 291 -12.64 -18.47 -3.60
CA GLY A 291 -13.27 -19.76 -3.88
C GLY A 291 -12.41 -20.81 -4.61
N GLY A 292 -11.16 -20.49 -4.98
CA GLY A 292 -10.28 -21.37 -5.77
C GLY A 292 -9.53 -22.46 -5.00
N VAL A 293 -9.50 -22.43 -3.66
CA VAL A 293 -8.80 -23.42 -2.83
C VAL A 293 -9.67 -23.81 -1.62
N ARG A 294 -10.77 -24.51 -1.88
CA ARG A 294 -11.34 -25.46 -0.90
C ARG A 294 -11.60 -26.75 -1.64
N GLY A 295 -10.74 -27.73 -1.40
CA GLY A 295 -10.97 -29.12 -1.78
C GLY A 295 -12.32 -29.55 -1.21
N THR A 296 -13.31 -29.67 -2.10
CA THR A 296 -14.49 -30.45 -1.79
C THR A 296 -14.03 -31.90 -1.80
N GLY A 297 -13.95 -32.49 -0.62
CA GLY A 297 -13.93 -33.94 -0.49
C GLY A 297 -15.21 -34.47 -1.12
N GLN A 298 -15.11 -34.99 -2.34
CA GLN A 298 -16.14 -35.85 -2.89
C GLN A 298 -15.81 -37.29 -2.49
N VAL A 299 -16.70 -37.82 -1.67
CA VAL A 299 -16.87 -39.25 -1.43
C VAL A 299 -17.26 -39.91 -2.76
N GLU A 300 -16.55 -40.99 -3.07
CA GLU A 300 -16.80 -41.91 -4.17
C GLU A 300 -18.25 -42.41 -4.21
N THR A 301 -18.81 -42.58 -5.41
CA THR A 301 -19.56 -43.80 -5.74
C THR A 301 -19.41 -44.13 -7.23
N GLU A 302 -19.31 -45.43 -7.48
CA GLU A 302 -18.75 -46.13 -8.62
C GLU A 302 -19.60 -46.20 -9.92
N ARG A 303 -18.89 -46.13 -11.07
CA ARG A 303 -18.87 -47.03 -12.28
C ARG A 303 -20.13 -47.22 -13.18
N PRO A 304 -20.01 -47.83 -14.41
CA PRO A 304 -19.10 -47.50 -15.53
C PRO A 304 -19.75 -47.61 -16.96
N SER A 305 -19.12 -46.95 -17.97
CA SER A 305 -18.97 -47.37 -19.40
C SER A 305 -20.21 -47.47 -20.35
N PRO A 306 -20.04 -47.63 -21.69
CA PRO A 306 -19.02 -47.12 -22.63
C PRO A 306 -19.61 -46.61 -23.99
N GLY A 307 -18.77 -45.95 -24.82
CA GLY A 307 -18.68 -46.35 -26.24
C GLY A 307 -18.77 -45.27 -27.34
N ARG A 308 -17.74 -45.31 -28.22
CA ARG A 308 -17.67 -44.95 -29.66
C ARG A 308 -17.88 -43.48 -30.04
N GLY A 309 -17.14 -42.88 -30.97
CA GLY A 309 -16.16 -43.36 -31.96
C GLY A 309 -15.99 -42.28 -33.05
N GLY A 310 -14.94 -42.39 -33.88
CA GLY A 310 -14.72 -41.60 -35.12
C GLY A 310 -13.63 -40.54 -34.96
N GLU A 311 -12.40 -40.77 -35.42
CA GLU A 311 -11.92 -40.46 -36.79
C GLU A 311 -11.98 -38.93 -37.07
N GLY A 312 -10.93 -38.20 -37.40
CA GLY A 312 -9.58 -38.53 -37.87
C GLY A 312 -9.25 -37.48 -38.93
N VAL A 313 -8.19 -36.67 -38.75
CA VAL A 313 -7.44 -36.07 -39.88
C VAL A 313 -5.97 -35.94 -39.45
N ARG A 314 -5.11 -36.63 -40.19
CA ARG A 314 -3.67 -36.39 -40.30
C ARG A 314 -3.46 -35.31 -41.35
N THR A 315 -2.52 -34.40 -41.14
CA THR A 315 -1.46 -34.13 -42.12
C THR A 315 -0.30 -33.38 -41.48
N SER A 316 0.87 -33.70 -41.98
CA SER A 316 2.21 -33.42 -41.50
C SER A 316 2.91 -32.31 -42.29
N LEU A 317 3.97 -31.75 -41.66
CA LEU A 317 5.20 -31.21 -42.25
C LEU A 317 5.18 -29.83 -42.93
N GLY A 318 6.16 -29.01 -42.53
CA GLY A 318 6.90 -28.11 -43.44
C GLY A 318 6.84 -26.64 -43.07
N GLY A 319 7.94 -26.11 -42.53
CA GLY A 319 8.08 -24.69 -42.26
C GLY A 319 8.23 -23.83 -43.52
N ALA A 320 7.83 -22.57 -43.42
CA ALA A 320 8.43 -21.41 -44.07
C ALA A 320 7.75 -20.15 -43.51
N ALA A 321 8.53 -19.08 -43.45
CA ALA A 321 8.23 -17.79 -42.85
C ALA A 321 7.15 -16.96 -43.58
N LEU A 322 6.79 -15.84 -42.91
CA LEU A 322 6.25 -14.56 -43.38
C LEU A 322 4.74 -14.33 -43.28
N GLY A 323 4.39 -13.33 -42.44
CA GLY A 323 3.12 -12.61 -42.52
C GLY A 323 2.71 -11.83 -41.27
N GLU A 324 3.54 -10.90 -40.79
CA GLU A 324 3.09 -9.87 -39.83
C GLU A 324 2.00 -8.99 -40.46
N PRO A 325 0.91 -8.65 -39.75
CA PRO A 325 0.03 -7.55 -40.14
C PRO A 325 0.76 -6.21 -39.87
N ARG A 326 0.98 -5.43 -40.92
CA ARG A 326 1.70 -4.16 -40.90
C ARG A 326 0.91 -3.07 -40.17
N SER A 327 1.56 -2.45 -39.18
CA SER A 327 1.18 -1.22 -38.49
C SER A 327 1.18 0.01 -39.42
N ALA A 328 0.22 0.13 -40.33
CA ALA A 328 0.19 1.24 -41.29
C ALA A 328 -1.08 2.13 -41.27
N ASP A 329 -2.18 1.75 -40.61
CA ASP A 329 -3.47 2.40 -40.85
C ASP A 329 -4.08 3.23 -39.68
N LEU A 330 -3.29 3.64 -38.69
CA LEU A 330 -3.72 4.64 -37.69
C LEU A 330 -2.60 5.66 -37.40
N MET A 331 -2.15 6.34 -38.46
CA MET A 331 -1.32 7.54 -38.38
C MET A 331 -2.21 8.78 -38.20
N ILE A 332 -2.41 9.21 -36.95
CA ILE A 332 -2.24 10.65 -36.67
C ILE A 332 -0.73 10.80 -36.53
N SER A 333 -0.12 11.57 -37.43
CA SER A 333 1.32 11.62 -37.72
C SER A 333 2.26 11.32 -36.55
N GLY A 334 3.26 10.47 -36.81
CA GLY A 334 4.37 10.08 -35.92
C GLY A 334 5.22 11.23 -35.40
N THR A 335 4.63 12.06 -34.54
CA THR A 335 5.26 13.22 -33.91
C THR A 335 5.49 12.89 -32.45
N VAL A 336 6.75 12.78 -32.04
CA VAL A 336 7.13 12.62 -30.63
C VAL A 336 6.69 13.86 -29.86
N THR A 337 5.82 13.68 -28.86
CA THR A 337 5.30 14.77 -28.02
C THR A 337 6.27 15.12 -26.89
N ASP A 338 6.20 16.34 -26.36
CA ASP A 338 7.05 16.74 -25.23
C ASP A 338 6.80 15.91 -23.96
N ALA A 339 5.57 15.44 -23.76
CA ALA A 339 5.24 14.51 -22.68
C ALA A 339 5.96 13.15 -22.87
N MET A 340 6.05 12.65 -24.11
CA MET A 340 6.83 11.44 -24.42
C MET A 340 8.32 11.64 -24.16
N ARG A 341 8.88 12.80 -24.56
CA ARG A 341 10.28 13.15 -24.29
C ARG A 341 10.56 13.22 -22.79
N GLN A 342 9.67 13.84 -22.02
CA GLN A 342 9.82 13.94 -20.56
C GLN A 342 9.79 12.56 -19.89
N ARG A 343 8.83 11.69 -20.27
CA ARG A 343 8.74 10.32 -19.76
C ARG A 343 9.98 9.50 -20.10
N PHE A 344 10.48 9.62 -21.33
CA PHE A 344 11.71 8.97 -21.78
C PHE A 344 12.91 9.41 -20.96
N LEU A 345 13.07 10.72 -20.70
CA LEU A 345 14.18 11.23 -19.87
C LEU A 345 14.10 10.74 -18.43
N THR A 346 12.92 10.75 -17.81
CA THR A 346 12.77 10.25 -16.44
C THR A 346 13.15 8.78 -16.35
N ALA A 347 12.63 7.94 -17.26
CA ALA A 347 12.98 6.52 -17.30
C ALA A 347 14.47 6.28 -17.59
N ALA A 348 15.05 7.05 -18.51
CA ALA A 348 16.48 6.98 -18.82
C ALA A 348 17.36 7.39 -17.62
N PHE A 349 16.99 8.44 -16.89
CA PHE A 349 17.70 8.85 -15.68
C PHE A 349 17.70 7.76 -14.63
N ASP A 350 16.53 7.16 -14.35
CA ASP A 350 16.42 6.12 -13.35
C ASP A 350 17.28 4.92 -13.71
N PHE A 351 17.20 4.48 -14.96
CA PHE A 351 18.04 3.41 -15.48
C PHE A 351 19.54 3.72 -15.32
N ILE A 352 19.96 4.93 -15.69
CA ILE A 352 21.36 5.37 -15.61
C ILE A 352 21.85 5.39 -14.16
N ALA A 353 21.09 5.95 -13.24
CA ALA A 353 21.46 6.04 -11.82
C ALA A 353 21.64 4.64 -11.22
N ASP A 354 20.68 3.74 -11.46
CA ASP A 354 20.73 2.37 -10.96
C ASP A 354 21.90 1.59 -11.58
N ASN A 355 22.16 1.78 -12.87
CA ASN A 355 23.27 1.12 -13.56
C ASN A 355 24.65 1.60 -13.05
N VAL A 356 24.80 2.90 -12.78
CA VAL A 356 26.03 3.47 -12.22
C VAL A 356 26.28 2.93 -10.81
N GLU A 357 25.26 2.86 -9.95
CA GLU A 357 25.39 2.28 -8.62
C GLU A 357 25.75 0.78 -8.68
N ASN A 358 25.04 0.01 -9.52
CA ASN A 358 25.33 -1.41 -9.70
C ASN A 358 26.75 -1.65 -10.24
N SER A 359 27.24 -0.77 -11.12
CA SER A 359 28.61 -0.83 -11.64
C SER A 359 29.64 -0.51 -10.56
N ALA A 360 29.39 0.47 -9.69
CA ALA A 360 30.24 0.77 -8.54
C ALA A 360 30.29 -0.39 -7.55
N LYS A 361 29.14 -1.01 -7.27
CA LYS A 361 29.02 -2.21 -6.44
C LYS A 361 29.79 -3.38 -7.00
N ALA A 362 29.67 -3.65 -8.30
CA ALA A 362 30.42 -4.69 -9.00
C ALA A 362 31.93 -4.43 -8.95
N LEU A 363 32.37 -3.17 -9.09
CA LEU A 363 33.77 -2.80 -9.02
C LEU A 363 34.37 -3.02 -7.62
N GLN A 364 33.65 -2.64 -6.55
CA GLN A 364 34.06 -2.93 -5.17
C GLN A 364 34.14 -4.44 -4.90
N ALA A 365 33.18 -5.22 -5.43
CA ALA A 365 33.20 -6.68 -5.30
C ALA A 365 34.38 -7.34 -6.05
N ALA A 366 34.81 -6.79 -7.19
CA ALA A 366 35.96 -7.27 -7.94
C ALA A 366 37.30 -6.90 -7.29
N HIS A 367 37.33 -5.83 -6.49
CA HIS A 367 38.55 -5.27 -5.87
C HIS A 367 38.38 -5.06 -4.35
N VAL A 368 37.95 -6.12 -3.66
CA VAL A 368 37.69 -6.11 -2.21
C VAL A 368 38.91 -5.62 -1.43
N GLY A 369 38.70 -4.61 -0.59
CA GLY A 369 39.74 -4.04 0.29
C GLY A 369 40.63 -2.98 -0.36
N SER A 370 40.50 -2.72 -1.66
CA SER A 370 41.22 -1.62 -2.34
C SER A 370 40.29 -0.57 -2.94
N VAL A 371 39.07 -0.93 -3.33
CA VAL A 371 38.04 -0.02 -3.85
C VAL A 371 36.86 0.04 -2.89
N GLU A 372 36.38 1.25 -2.61
CA GLU A 372 35.14 1.50 -1.87
C GLU A 372 34.28 2.50 -2.65
N TYR A 373 32.96 2.45 -2.49
CA TYR A 373 32.06 3.45 -3.07
C TYR A 373 31.04 4.00 -2.08
N ILE A 374 30.57 5.21 -2.34
CA ILE A 374 29.39 5.81 -1.70
C ILE A 374 28.50 6.29 -2.84
N ALA A 375 27.28 5.77 -2.93
CA ALA A 375 26.28 6.22 -3.88
C ALA A 375 24.96 6.51 -3.15
N SER A 376 24.23 7.51 -3.61
CA SER A 376 22.95 7.90 -3.02
C SER A 376 22.08 8.65 -4.02
N ARG A 377 20.80 8.30 -4.06
CA ARG A 377 19.77 9.18 -4.63
C ARG A 377 19.50 10.31 -3.65
N ILE A 378 19.67 11.55 -4.11
CA ILE A 378 19.42 12.75 -3.31
C ILE A 378 17.93 13.06 -3.28
N ASP A 379 17.28 12.94 -4.45
CA ASP A 379 15.83 13.08 -4.63
C ASP A 379 15.38 12.28 -5.88
N ALA A 380 14.10 12.39 -6.25
CA ALA A 380 13.53 11.71 -7.42
C ALA A 380 14.17 12.13 -8.77
N THR A 381 15.02 13.15 -8.78
CA THR A 381 15.60 13.75 -9.98
C THR A 381 17.11 13.89 -9.91
N SER A 382 17.77 13.41 -8.86
CA SER A 382 19.21 13.58 -8.70
C SER A 382 19.89 12.47 -7.90
N PHE A 383 21.11 12.15 -8.30
CA PHE A 383 21.92 11.04 -7.83
C PHE A 383 23.37 11.47 -7.72
N GLU A 384 24.09 10.99 -6.71
CA GLU A 384 25.54 11.16 -6.59
C GLU A 384 26.24 9.84 -6.32
N ALA A 385 27.44 9.70 -6.87
CA ALA A 385 28.32 8.57 -6.61
C ALA A 385 29.77 9.02 -6.44
N THR A 386 30.49 8.37 -5.52
CA THR A 386 31.89 8.63 -5.20
C THR A 386 32.64 7.32 -5.10
N LEU A 387 33.80 7.24 -5.74
CA LEU A 387 34.70 6.08 -5.74
C LEU A 387 35.98 6.41 -5.00
N PHE A 388 36.40 5.50 -4.12
CA PHE A 388 37.61 5.60 -3.31
C PHE A 388 38.56 4.47 -3.65
N VAL A 389 39.85 4.76 -3.71
CA VAL A 389 40.92 3.75 -3.84
C VAL A 389 41.95 3.97 -2.75
N GLY A 390 42.16 2.95 -1.91
CA GLY A 390 43.04 3.05 -0.73
C GLY A 390 42.63 4.19 0.21
N GLY A 391 41.32 4.37 0.42
CA GLY A 391 40.73 5.41 1.28
C GLY A 391 40.78 6.85 0.72
N ARG A 392 41.30 7.06 -0.49
CA ARG A 392 41.31 8.39 -1.14
C ARG A 392 40.26 8.46 -2.24
N ARG A 393 39.49 9.55 -2.27
CA ARG A 393 38.54 9.83 -3.34
C ARG A 393 39.27 9.92 -4.68
N ARG A 394 38.90 9.07 -5.64
CA ARG A 394 39.43 9.03 -7.00
C ARG A 394 38.39 9.47 -8.02
N GLY A 395 37.16 8.98 -7.90
CA GLY A 395 36.03 9.36 -8.76
C GLY A 395 34.92 10.02 -7.95
N HIS A 396 34.20 10.95 -8.57
CA HIS A 396 32.99 11.54 -8.01
C HIS A 396 32.12 12.02 -9.16
N CYS A 397 30.81 11.87 -9.02
CA CYS A 397 29.86 12.46 -9.94
C CYS A 397 28.52 12.80 -9.28
N GLY A 398 27.82 13.75 -9.90
CA GLY A 398 26.40 13.99 -9.73
C GLY A 398 25.69 13.88 -11.07
N ILE A 399 24.51 13.26 -11.07
CA ILE A 399 23.64 13.07 -12.23
C ILE A 399 22.26 13.62 -11.86
N TRP A 400 21.64 14.45 -12.70
CA TRP A 400 20.31 15.00 -12.40
C TRP A 400 19.49 15.32 -13.64
N LEU A 401 18.17 15.34 -13.48
CA LEU A 401 17.21 15.79 -14.49
C LEU A 401 17.05 17.30 -14.46
N THR A 402 16.86 17.88 -15.64
CA THR A 402 16.57 19.29 -15.86
C THR A 402 15.29 19.40 -16.66
N THR A 403 14.38 20.28 -16.25
CA THR A 403 13.03 20.42 -16.84
C THR A 403 12.87 21.70 -17.66
N GLY A 404 13.98 22.36 -18.02
CA GLY A 404 13.97 23.59 -18.83
C GLY A 404 13.46 24.84 -18.10
N GLY A 405 13.28 24.78 -16.78
CA GLY A 405 12.89 25.92 -15.94
C GLY A 405 14.07 26.81 -15.52
N GLU A 406 15.31 26.29 -15.60
CA GLU A 406 16.51 27.04 -15.28
C GLU A 406 16.99 27.91 -16.47
N PRO A 407 17.31 29.21 -16.27
CA PRO A 407 17.76 30.07 -17.35
C PRO A 407 19.02 29.54 -18.04
N GLY A 408 18.89 29.13 -19.31
CA GLY A 408 20.02 28.67 -20.13
C GLY A 408 20.33 27.17 -20.05
N LEU A 409 19.58 26.37 -19.29
CA LEU A 409 19.62 24.91 -19.35
C LEU A 409 18.41 24.37 -20.13
N GLY A 410 18.66 23.42 -21.03
CA GLY A 410 17.60 22.70 -21.74
C GLY A 410 16.92 21.65 -20.87
N VAL A 411 16.14 20.77 -21.50
CA VAL A 411 15.57 19.57 -20.86
C VAL A 411 16.49 18.38 -21.12
N GLY A 412 16.94 17.69 -20.08
CA GLY A 412 17.86 16.56 -20.24
C GLY A 412 18.44 16.02 -18.93
N ILE A 413 19.38 15.08 -19.06
CA ILE A 413 20.11 14.46 -17.95
C ILE A 413 21.52 15.05 -17.91
N CYS A 414 21.83 15.80 -16.86
CA CYS A 414 23.14 16.40 -16.66
C CYS A 414 24.05 15.46 -15.87
N TYR A 415 25.35 15.53 -16.15
CA TYR A 415 26.42 14.87 -15.41
C TYR A 415 27.49 15.89 -15.02
N SER A 416 27.96 15.83 -13.78
CA SER A 416 29.07 16.64 -13.26
C SER A 416 30.03 15.77 -12.47
N ALA A 417 31.33 15.87 -12.74
CA ALA A 417 32.38 15.21 -11.96
C ALA A 417 32.62 15.85 -10.57
N GLN A 418 31.93 16.96 -10.27
CA GLN A 418 32.02 17.68 -9.00
C GLN A 418 30.81 17.45 -8.09
N GLY A 419 29.87 16.58 -8.50
CA GLY A 419 28.60 16.38 -7.78
C GLY A 419 27.46 17.23 -8.36
N VAL A 420 26.27 17.10 -7.79
CA VAL A 420 25.04 17.81 -8.19
C VAL A 420 25.17 19.30 -7.86
N GLY A 421 25.74 19.63 -6.70
CA GLY A 421 25.98 21.02 -6.27
C GLY A 421 24.75 21.93 -6.41
N ASN A 422 24.95 23.14 -6.94
CA ASN A 422 23.87 24.10 -7.21
C ASN A 422 23.23 23.92 -8.61
N ARG A 423 23.50 22.80 -9.31
CA ARG A 423 22.97 22.48 -10.65
C ARG A 423 23.24 23.55 -11.72
N ASN A 424 24.26 24.39 -11.53
CA ASN A 424 24.60 25.52 -12.40
C ASN A 424 25.81 25.26 -13.32
N ALA A 425 26.44 24.09 -13.21
CA ALA A 425 27.55 23.66 -14.04
C ALA A 425 27.51 22.14 -14.19
N PHE A 426 27.75 21.65 -15.41
CA PHE A 426 27.81 20.23 -15.73
C PHE A 426 28.89 20.00 -16.78
N ASN A 427 29.44 18.78 -16.81
CA ASN A 427 30.44 18.34 -17.78
C ASN A 427 29.82 17.67 -19.00
N GLU A 428 28.59 17.20 -18.90
CA GLU A 428 27.83 16.55 -19.98
C GLU A 428 26.34 16.74 -19.75
N MET A 429 25.58 16.78 -20.85
CA MET A 429 24.12 16.73 -20.84
C MET A 429 23.64 15.78 -21.94
N LEU A 430 22.81 14.83 -21.55
CA LEU A 430 22.11 13.94 -22.46
C LEU A 430 20.72 14.52 -22.75
N THR A 431 20.40 14.69 -24.02
CA THR A 431 19.12 15.24 -24.49
C THR A 431 18.34 14.19 -25.27
N VAL A 432 17.04 14.36 -25.42
CA VAL A 432 16.23 13.45 -26.25
C VAL A 432 16.34 13.85 -27.71
N GLY A 433 16.72 12.89 -28.55
CA GLY A 433 16.47 12.93 -29.98
C GLY A 433 15.32 12.01 -30.35
N ASP A 434 14.69 12.28 -31.49
CA ASP A 434 13.74 11.38 -32.12
C ASP A 434 14.10 11.14 -33.57
N ASP A 435 13.93 9.90 -34.02
CA ASP A 435 14.07 9.49 -35.42
C ASP A 435 12.97 8.47 -35.74
N ALA A 436 12.17 8.75 -36.76
CA ALA A 436 11.04 7.92 -37.19
C ALA A 436 10.05 7.47 -36.07
N GLY A 437 9.97 8.22 -34.96
CA GLY A 437 9.11 7.89 -33.81
C GLY A 437 9.80 7.12 -32.67
N GLU A 438 11.06 6.71 -32.83
CA GLU A 438 11.88 6.15 -31.77
C GLU A 438 12.67 7.24 -31.06
N MET A 439 12.66 7.22 -29.72
CA MET A 439 13.40 8.18 -28.88
C MET A 439 14.73 7.58 -28.43
N PHE A 440 15.77 8.40 -28.47
CA PHE A 440 17.11 8.04 -28.03
C PHE A 440 17.76 9.19 -27.26
N LEU A 441 18.80 8.89 -26.50
CA LEU A 441 19.62 9.91 -25.85
C LEU A 441 20.71 10.40 -26.80
N ARG A 442 21.04 11.68 -26.71
CA ARG A 442 22.13 12.30 -27.45
C ARG A 442 23.03 13.05 -26.49
N ALA A 443 24.30 12.69 -26.48
CA ALA A 443 25.35 13.44 -25.79
C ALA A 443 25.54 14.80 -26.46
N THR A 444 25.64 15.86 -25.66
CA THR A 444 25.77 17.23 -26.18
C THR A 444 27.15 17.82 -25.94
N ILE A 445 27.95 17.27 -25.02
CA ILE A 445 29.25 17.82 -24.60
C ILE A 445 30.31 16.72 -24.39
N GLY A 446 31.33 16.66 -25.25
CA GLY A 446 32.52 15.80 -25.08
C GLY A 446 32.90 15.04 -26.34
N ASP A 447 33.69 13.98 -26.20
CA ASP A 447 34.23 13.19 -27.33
C ASP A 447 33.16 12.51 -28.21
N TRP A 448 31.93 12.41 -27.68
CA TRP A 448 30.73 11.88 -28.35
C TRP A 448 29.81 12.97 -28.92
N ALA A 449 30.08 14.25 -28.64
CA ALA A 449 29.25 15.35 -29.13
C ALA A 449 29.37 15.49 -30.67
N GLY A 450 28.23 15.46 -31.36
CA GLY A 450 28.15 15.75 -32.81
C GLY A 450 28.44 14.56 -33.75
N ARG A 451 28.59 13.34 -33.23
CA ARG A 451 28.62 12.13 -34.06
C ARG A 451 27.20 11.81 -34.52
N MET A 452 26.89 12.05 -35.80
CA MET A 452 25.53 11.97 -36.37
C MET A 452 24.86 10.58 -36.24
N GLU A 453 25.62 9.52 -35.98
CA GLU A 453 25.14 8.13 -35.88
C GLU A 453 24.85 7.67 -34.44
N ASP A 454 25.21 8.44 -33.41
CA ASP A 454 25.20 7.99 -32.01
C ASP A 454 23.84 8.25 -31.32
N GLN A 455 22.84 7.45 -31.70
CA GLN A 455 21.60 7.27 -30.95
C GLN A 455 21.89 6.39 -29.73
N LEU A 456 22.00 6.98 -28.54
CA LEU A 456 22.29 6.24 -27.32
C LEU A 456 21.01 5.62 -26.75
N SER A 457 21.03 4.29 -26.55
CA SER A 457 20.09 3.66 -25.62
C SER A 457 20.40 4.08 -24.18
N ALA A 458 19.49 3.80 -23.25
CA ALA A 458 19.72 4.07 -21.82
C ALA A 458 20.94 3.29 -21.29
N GLU A 459 21.14 2.05 -21.76
CA GLU A 459 22.31 1.22 -21.47
C GLU A 459 23.62 1.85 -21.95
N ALA A 460 23.64 2.28 -23.21
CA ALA A 460 24.83 2.90 -23.79
C ALA A 460 25.16 4.23 -23.10
N ALA A 461 24.14 5.02 -22.75
CA ALA A 461 24.29 6.25 -21.99
C ALA A 461 24.80 5.99 -20.56
N ALA A 462 24.30 4.95 -19.90
CA ALA A 462 24.76 4.57 -18.56
C ALA A 462 26.24 4.16 -18.58
N GLU A 463 26.63 3.29 -19.51
CA GLU A 463 28.04 2.88 -19.66
C GLU A 463 28.92 4.08 -20.00
N TYR A 464 28.44 5.00 -20.84
CA TYR A 464 29.15 6.23 -21.17
C TYR A 464 29.43 7.12 -19.94
N LEU A 465 28.43 7.34 -19.08
CA LEU A 465 28.61 8.11 -17.84
C LEU A 465 29.44 7.35 -16.80
N TRP A 466 29.30 6.03 -16.72
CA TRP A 466 30.12 5.17 -15.87
C TRP A 466 31.61 5.24 -16.24
N GLN A 467 31.94 5.20 -17.54
CA GLN A 467 33.31 5.36 -18.03
C GLN A 467 33.94 6.69 -17.59
N ARG A 468 33.15 7.76 -17.54
CA ARG A 468 33.60 9.08 -17.05
C ARG A 468 33.83 9.10 -15.54
N LEU A 469 32.97 8.45 -14.76
CA LEU A 469 33.14 8.34 -13.30
C LEU A 469 34.37 7.51 -12.94
N LYS A 470 34.60 6.41 -13.67
CA LYS A 470 35.67 5.45 -13.38
C LYS A 470 37.02 5.84 -13.99
N GLY A 471 37.04 6.66 -15.04
CA GLY A 471 38.26 7.08 -15.73
C GLY A 471 39.42 7.52 -14.81
N PRO A 472 39.18 8.32 -13.75
CA PRO A 472 40.22 8.73 -12.79
C PRO A 472 40.83 7.62 -11.92
N LEU A 473 40.34 6.39 -12.00
CA LEU A 473 40.89 5.23 -11.28
C LEU A 473 42.09 4.59 -11.98
N GLY A 474 42.24 4.83 -13.28
CA GLY A 474 43.28 4.25 -14.14
C GLY A 474 44.63 4.93 -14.05
#